data_AF-A0A4P5RWU9-F1
#
_entry.id   AF-A0A4P5RWU9-F1
#
_cell.length_a   1.000
_cell.length_b   1.000
_cell.length_c   1.000
_cell.angle_alpha   90.00
_cell.angle_beta   90.00
_cell.angle_gamma   90.00
#
_symmetry.space_group_name_H-M   'P 1'
#
loop_
_entity.id
_entity.type
_entity.pdbx_description
1 polymer ?
#
loop_
_entity_poly.entity_id
_entity_poly.type
_entity_poly.pdbx_seq_one_letter_code
_entity_poly.pdbx_strand_id
1 'polypeptide(L)' 'MGACQCGYTTDPEKNCNGTHKVVAAVKADIAEKLEANGFPHASEFVKNN' A
#
# COMPACT_ATOMS: atom_id res chain seq x y z
N MET A 1 3.47 -19.92 -9.66
CA MET A 1 3.56 -18.68 -8.87
C MET A 1 3.96 -17.60 -9.85
N GLY A 2 2.98 -16.86 -10.40
CA GLY A 2 3.21 -15.93 -11.50
C GLY A 2 3.68 -14.55 -11.03
N ALA A 3 3.97 -13.67 -12.00
CA ALA A 3 4.35 -12.29 -11.74
C ALA A 3 3.36 -11.60 -10.79
N CYS A 4 3.85 -10.88 -9.79
CA CYS A 4 3.01 -10.18 -8.81
C CYS A 4 2.13 -9.16 -9.53
N GLN A 5 0.81 -9.32 -9.43
CA GLN A 5 -0.14 -8.33 -9.92
C GLN A 5 -0.20 -7.08 -9.03
N CYS A 6 0.46 -7.13 -7.87
CA CYS A 6 0.53 -6.02 -6.94
C CYS A 6 1.36 -4.82 -7.44
N GLY A 7 2.21 -4.99 -8.46
CA GLY A 7 3.06 -3.90 -9.00
C GLY A 7 4.19 -3.43 -8.09
N TYR A 8 4.13 -3.71 -6.79
CA TYR A 8 5.11 -3.29 -5.78
C TYR A 8 6.06 -4.41 -5.35
N THR A 9 6.17 -5.51 -6.10
CA THR A 9 7.12 -6.56 -5.73
C THR A 9 8.56 -6.04 -5.84
N THR A 10 9.34 -6.29 -4.80
CA THR A 10 10.78 -6.01 -4.78
C THR A 10 11.62 -7.17 -5.31
N ASP A 11 10.97 -8.27 -5.68
CA ASP A 11 11.62 -9.43 -6.28
C ASP A 11 12.07 -9.11 -7.73
N PRO A 12 13.34 -9.35 -8.08
CA PRO A 12 13.88 -9.02 -9.41
C PRO A 12 13.25 -9.85 -10.53
N GLU A 13 12.77 -11.06 -10.22
CA GLU A 13 12.03 -11.94 -11.14
C GLU A 13 10.54 -11.59 -11.19
N LYS A 14 10.15 -10.51 -10.49
CA LYS A 14 8.78 -10.02 -10.33
C LYS A 14 7.84 -11.05 -9.69
N ASN A 15 8.36 -12.03 -8.96
CA ASN A 15 7.54 -13.00 -8.26
C ASN A 15 6.80 -12.36 -7.09
N CYS A 16 5.68 -12.96 -6.67
CA CYS A 16 4.98 -12.52 -5.46
C CYS A 16 5.81 -12.88 -4.22
N ASN A 17 6.32 -11.87 -3.53
CA ASN A 17 7.08 -12.00 -2.29
C ASN A 17 6.34 -11.42 -1.06
N GLY A 18 5.04 -11.13 -1.19
CA GLY A 18 4.22 -10.60 -0.09
C GLY A 18 4.27 -9.09 0.12
N THR A 19 4.96 -8.33 -0.75
CA THR A 19 5.05 -6.86 -0.61
C THR A 19 3.70 -6.15 -0.59
N HIS A 20 2.64 -6.73 -1.18
CA HIS A 20 1.28 -6.21 -1.08
C HIS A 20 0.78 -6.05 0.37
N LYS A 21 1.22 -6.92 1.29
CA LYS A 21 0.86 -6.82 2.72
C LYS A 21 1.54 -5.63 3.38
N VAL A 22 2.80 -5.39 3.02
CA VAL A 22 3.57 -4.24 3.51
C VAL A 22 2.95 -2.94 2.99
N VAL A 23 2.61 -2.89 1.70
CA VAL A 23 1.95 -1.73 1.10
C VAL A 23 0.59 -1.46 1.76
N ALA A 24 -0.20 -2.49 2.05
CA ALA A 24 -1.46 -2.32 2.77
C ALA A 24 -1.25 -1.76 4.19
N ALA A 25 -0.26 -2.26 4.93
CA ALA A 25 0.06 -1.76 6.27
C ALA A 25 0.54 -0.30 6.24
N VAL A 26 1.37 0.07 5.26
CA VAL A 26 1.86 1.44 5.08
C VAL A 26 0.73 2.39 4.69
N LYS A 27 -0.18 1.96 3.81
CA LYS A 27 -1.37 2.76 3.45
C LYS A 27 -2.26 3.02 4.68
N ALA A 28 -2.44 2.04 5.56
CA ALA A 28 -3.18 2.23 6.80
C ALA A 28 -2.50 3.24 7.75
N ASP A 29 -1.19 3.12 7.97
CA ASP A 29 -0.42 4.09 8.80
C ASP A 29 -0.49 5.51 8.24
N ILE A 30 -0.32 5.66 6.92
CA ILE A 30 -0.41 6.95 6.23
C ILE A 30 -1.82 7.54 6.37
N ALA A 31 -2.86 6.73 6.20
CA ALA A 31 -4.23 7.17 6.30
C ALA A 31 -4.57 7.66 7.72
N GLU A 32 -4.12 6.95 8.75
CA GLU A 32 -4.28 7.34 10.16
C GLU A 32 -3.58 8.67 10.45
N LYS A 33 -2.36 8.84 9.94
CA LYS A 33 -1.61 10.10 10.04
C LYS A 33 -2.27 11.24 9.29
N LEU A 34 -2.83 10.99 8.10
CA LEU A 34 -3.51 12.02 7.31
C LEU A 34 -4.80 12.48 8.00
N GLU A 35 -5.56 11.57 8.62
CA GLU A 35 -6.72 11.94 9.46
C GLU A 35 -6.29 12.78 10.66
N ALA A 36 -5.23 12.37 11.37
CA ALA A 36 -4.70 13.10 12.51
C ALA A 36 -4.18 14.50 12.15
N ASN A 37 -3.68 14.69 10.93
CA ASN A 37 -3.21 15.99 10.42
C ASN A 37 -4.33 16.83 9.77
N GLY A 38 -5.59 16.38 9.80
CA GLY A 38 -6.72 17.13 9.27
C GLY A 38 -6.90 17.06 7.75
N PHE A 39 -6.36 16.02 7.10
CA PHE A 39 -6.52 15.75 5.66
C PHE A 39 -7.41 14.51 5.40
N PRO A 40 -8.73 14.58 5.70
CA PRO A 40 -9.64 13.43 5.57
C PRO A 40 -9.74 12.91 4.13
N HIS A 41 -9.75 13.81 3.13
CA HIS A 41 -9.79 13.42 1.72
C HIS A 41 -8.53 12.66 1.26
N ALA A 42 -7.36 13.00 1.82
CA ALA A 42 -6.13 12.31 1.50
C ALA A 42 -6.07 10.93 2.17
N SER A 43 -6.56 10.81 3.41
CA SER A 43 -6.71 9.52 4.08
C SER A 43 -7.61 8.57 3.29
N GLU A 44 -8.77 9.05 2.86
CA GLU A 44 -9.73 8.25 2.10
C GLU A 44 -9.19 7.85 0.72
N PHE A 45 -8.41 8.73 0.08
CA PHE A 45 -7.72 8.42 -1.17
C PHE A 45 -6.70 7.29 -1.01
N VAL A 46 -5.93 7.30 0.09
CA VAL A 46 -4.89 6.29 0.38
C VAL A 46 -5.48 4.94 0.79
N LYS A 47 -6.68 4.91 1.39
CA LYS A 47 -7.39 3.65 1.72
C LYS A 47 -7.97 2.96 0.48
N ASN A 48 -8.35 3.72 -0.55
CA ASN A 48 -9.07 3.20 -1.72
C ASN A 48 -8.19 2.95 -2.97
N ASN A 49 -6.95 3.43 -2.99
CA ASN A 49 -5.93 3.15 -4.02
C ASN A 49 -4.84 2.25 -3.46
#